data_AF-A0A1Z5JR18-F1
#
_entry.id   AF-A0A1Z5JR18-F1
#
_cell.length_a   1.000
_cell.length_b   1.000
_cell.length_c   1.000
_cell.angle_alpha   90.00
_cell.angle_beta   90.00
_cell.angle_gamma   90.00
#
_symmetry.space_group_name_H-M   'P 1'
#
loop_
_entity.id
_entity.type
_entity.pdbx_description
1 polymer ?
#
loop_
_entity_poly.entity_id
_entity_poly.type
_entity_poly.pdbx_seq_one_letter_code
_entity_poly.pdbx_strand_id
1 'polypeptide(L)'
;MATAATNSASRTVWSRVRSVPAAYPFAFGVVLSGFKTSFSDLLVQKVVEQREKIDWKRNAAFATFGFVYLGGVQYMIYVPLFSRLFPGAATFAAKPIREKLKDSKGLFQLFAQVFLDQCVHHPLMYFPAFYCTRELVMKEKPDLAKTLATYRANLQEDLLALWKVWVPGTLINFAFMPMYARIPFVAGISLLWTCILSTMRGGDVAHGEDMAGGAVTRATLVMMEEGFGELFTSPVELDRHKHHIMLTASGTDKKGWVALLAREIAESGGNVTHSKMVRLGKEFIVLMHISVEPGAQNALIRKLKKSKELKPLNIQCGSISRRQTGTYEQAVMGVRVRCQGADKPGMLASIAESLAEAGLNVESLTTELQRHNSFSHSGRTDFVVTADCVTSQKMSKEQIQAMVRRLESIKDMLVLDVVDIRVQHRTNVRD
;
A
#
# COMPACT_ATOMS: atom_id res chain seq x y z
N MET A 1 15.32 50.57 9.11
CA MET A 1 16.55 49.88 8.67
C MET A 1 16.48 48.34 8.73
N ALA A 2 15.62 47.72 9.56
CA ALA A 2 15.53 46.25 9.66
C ALA A 2 14.84 45.54 8.46
N THR A 3 14.00 46.22 7.68
CA THR A 3 13.27 45.66 6.53
C THR A 3 14.07 45.61 5.22
N ALA A 4 15.20 46.33 5.12
CA ALA A 4 16.06 46.31 3.93
C ALA A 4 17.06 45.14 3.96
N ALA A 5 17.48 44.69 5.15
CA ALA A 5 18.46 43.63 5.33
C ALA A 5 17.88 42.22 5.03
N THR A 6 16.62 41.97 5.38
CA THR A 6 15.93 40.70 5.12
C THR A 6 15.66 40.45 3.63
N ASN A 7 15.41 41.50 2.85
CA ASN A 7 15.24 41.43 1.39
C ASN A 7 16.55 41.21 0.62
N SER A 8 17.69 41.58 1.19
CA SER A 8 19.02 41.33 0.61
C SER A 8 19.47 39.88 0.85
N ALA A 9 19.25 39.34 2.05
CA ALA A 9 19.58 37.97 2.40
C ALA A 9 18.76 36.94 1.59
N SER A 10 17.44 37.17 1.44
CA SER A 10 16.56 36.29 0.64
C SER A 10 16.93 36.29 -0.85
N ARG A 11 17.28 37.45 -1.43
CA ARG A 11 17.80 37.56 -2.80
C ARG A 11 19.15 36.87 -2.99
N THR A 12 20.02 36.90 -1.99
CA THR A 12 21.35 36.27 -2.02
C THR A 12 21.27 34.74 -1.88
N VAL A 13 20.33 34.23 -1.08
CA VAL A 13 20.05 32.79 -0.99
C VAL A 13 19.44 32.30 -2.30
N TRP A 14 18.48 33.03 -2.88
CA TRP A 14 17.89 32.67 -4.17
C TRP A 14 18.97 32.68 -5.29
N SER A 15 19.81 33.71 -5.36
CA SER A 15 20.86 33.78 -6.38
C SER A 15 21.88 32.64 -6.26
N ARG A 16 22.25 32.24 -5.05
CA ARG A 16 23.11 31.07 -4.78
C ARG A 16 22.43 29.74 -5.10
N VAL A 17 21.15 29.57 -4.76
CA VAL A 17 20.35 28.39 -5.11
C VAL A 17 20.26 28.22 -6.63
N ARG A 18 20.28 29.33 -7.39
CA ARG A 18 20.27 29.31 -8.86
C ARG A 18 21.65 29.09 -9.48
N SER A 19 22.74 29.51 -8.82
CA SER A 19 24.11 29.42 -9.36
C SER A 19 24.79 28.07 -9.11
N VAL A 20 24.47 27.38 -8.00
CA VAL A 20 25.12 26.10 -7.61
C VAL A 20 24.87 24.97 -8.63
N PRO A 21 23.65 24.73 -9.14
CA PRO A 21 23.42 23.70 -10.16
C PRO A 21 24.15 23.97 -11.47
N ALA A 22 24.37 25.25 -11.82
CA ALA A 22 25.09 25.65 -13.03
C ALA A 22 26.61 25.54 -12.87
N ALA A 23 27.15 25.81 -11.68
CA ALA A 23 28.58 25.72 -11.39
C ALA A 23 29.06 24.27 -11.16
N TYR A 24 28.21 23.41 -10.58
CA TYR A 24 28.57 22.02 -10.25
C TYR A 24 27.44 21.04 -10.61
N PRO A 25 27.09 20.90 -11.91
CA PRO A 25 25.94 20.11 -12.34
C PRO A 25 26.03 18.63 -11.97
N PHE A 26 27.23 18.03 -12.04
CA PHE A 26 27.46 16.64 -11.65
C PHE A 26 27.27 16.43 -10.13
N ALA A 27 27.98 17.21 -9.31
CA ALA A 27 27.89 17.09 -7.85
C ALA A 27 26.46 17.37 -7.36
N PHE A 28 25.79 18.35 -7.95
CA PHE A 28 24.39 18.63 -7.65
C PHE A 28 23.48 17.45 -8.00
N GLY A 29 23.64 16.84 -9.18
CA GLY A 29 22.87 15.67 -9.59
C GLY A 29 23.08 14.46 -8.69
N VAL A 30 24.32 14.22 -8.26
CA VAL A 30 24.68 13.14 -7.32
C VAL A 30 24.00 13.34 -5.97
N VAL A 31 24.15 14.54 -5.39
CA VAL A 31 23.59 14.87 -4.08
C VAL A 31 22.08 14.81 -4.09
N LEU A 32 21.45 15.43 -5.08
CA LEU A 32 19.99 15.42 -5.22
C LEU A 32 19.45 14.00 -5.38
N SER A 33 20.11 13.17 -6.17
CA SER A 33 19.67 11.79 -6.42
C SER A 33 19.76 10.91 -5.17
N GLY A 34 20.86 11.01 -4.42
CA GLY A 34 21.03 10.28 -3.15
C GLY A 34 20.02 10.69 -2.07
N PHE A 35 19.81 12.00 -1.88
CA PHE A 35 18.80 12.48 -0.94
C PHE A 35 17.38 12.14 -1.37
N LYS A 36 17.07 12.23 -2.68
CA LYS A 36 15.76 11.84 -3.21
C LYS A 36 15.47 10.38 -2.92
N THR A 37 16.40 9.46 -3.18
CA THR A 37 16.15 8.03 -2.95
C THR A 37 16.06 7.69 -1.48
N SER A 38 16.94 8.25 -0.64
CA SER A 38 16.84 8.10 0.82
C SER A 38 15.51 8.64 1.34
N PHE A 39 15.10 9.85 0.93
CA PHE A 39 13.82 10.44 1.33
C PHE A 39 12.62 9.62 0.86
N SER A 40 12.64 9.15 -0.39
CA SER A 40 11.55 8.33 -0.94
C SER A 40 11.39 7.03 -0.16
N ASP A 41 12.49 6.41 0.22
CA ASP A 41 12.49 5.19 1.02
C ASP A 41 12.05 5.45 2.48
N LEU A 42 12.50 6.55 3.10
CA LEU A 42 12.01 6.96 4.43
C LEU A 42 10.50 7.23 4.42
N LEU A 43 10.02 7.92 3.38
CA LEU A 43 8.61 8.19 3.17
C LEU A 43 7.84 6.89 3.03
N VAL A 44 8.32 5.94 2.23
CA VAL A 44 7.69 4.61 2.12
C VAL A 44 7.69 3.89 3.46
N GLN A 45 8.83 3.80 4.14
CA GLN A 45 8.93 3.10 5.40
C GLN A 45 8.03 3.70 6.49
N LYS A 46 7.84 5.03 6.52
CA LYS A 46 7.02 5.72 7.54
C LYS A 46 5.57 5.92 7.16
N VAL A 47 5.28 6.24 5.90
CA VAL A 47 3.94 6.62 5.44
C VAL A 47 3.20 5.42 4.84
N VAL A 48 3.90 4.57 4.07
CA VAL A 48 3.29 3.43 3.36
C VAL A 48 3.36 2.16 4.20
N GLU A 49 4.55 1.79 4.67
CA GLU A 49 4.76 0.58 5.49
C GLU A 49 4.56 0.82 6.98
N GLN A 50 4.52 2.09 7.40
CA GLN A 50 4.25 2.53 8.77
C GLN A 50 5.10 1.81 9.83
N ARG A 51 6.38 1.59 9.51
CA ARG A 51 7.35 0.97 10.42
C ARG A 51 7.60 1.88 11.62
N GLU A 52 7.52 1.30 12.82
CA GLU A 52 7.90 1.98 14.06
C GLU A 52 9.38 2.36 14.04
N LYS A 53 10.24 1.41 13.65
CA LYS A 53 11.69 1.61 13.50
C LYS A 53 12.07 1.67 12.03
N ILE A 54 12.84 2.70 11.69
CA ILE A 54 13.41 2.87 10.35
C ILE A 54 14.48 1.80 10.15
N ASP A 55 14.35 1.05 9.06
CA ASP A 55 15.40 0.18 8.56
C ASP A 55 16.46 1.03 7.86
N TRP A 56 17.48 1.39 8.63
CA TRP A 56 18.61 2.18 8.14
C TRP A 56 19.50 1.41 7.18
N LYS A 57 19.51 0.06 7.21
CA LYS A 57 20.27 -0.74 6.23
C LYS A 57 19.60 -0.68 4.86
N ARG A 58 18.27 -0.83 4.81
CA ARG A 58 17.48 -0.59 3.60
C ARG A 58 17.65 0.84 3.11
N ASN A 59 17.54 1.82 3.99
CA ASN A 59 17.69 3.22 3.59
C ASN A 59 19.09 3.51 3.03
N ALA A 60 20.13 2.92 3.63
CA ALA A 60 21.49 2.99 3.11
C ALA A 60 21.60 2.34 1.72
N ALA A 61 20.87 1.26 1.42
CA ALA A 61 20.85 0.66 0.09
C ALA A 61 20.25 1.61 -0.96
N PHE A 62 19.12 2.26 -0.64
CA PHE A 62 18.50 3.27 -1.50
C PHE A 62 19.36 4.53 -1.65
N ALA A 63 19.98 4.99 -0.58
CA ALA A 63 20.92 6.11 -0.61
C ALA A 63 22.14 5.78 -1.50
N THR A 64 22.76 4.61 -1.30
CA THR A 64 23.89 4.12 -2.10
C THR A 64 23.55 4.04 -3.57
N PHE A 65 22.38 3.44 -3.90
CA PHE A 65 21.90 3.38 -5.27
C PHE A 65 21.68 4.79 -5.86
N GLY A 66 21.14 5.73 -5.07
CA GLY A 66 20.93 7.11 -5.48
C GLY A 66 22.22 7.90 -5.73
N PHE A 67 23.20 7.80 -4.83
CA PHE A 67 24.48 8.51 -4.98
C PHE A 67 25.34 7.92 -6.10
N VAL A 68 25.47 6.60 -6.13
CA VAL A 68 26.41 5.92 -7.04
C VAL A 68 25.79 5.73 -8.42
N TYR A 69 24.62 5.08 -8.49
CA TYR A 69 24.02 4.72 -9.77
C TYR A 69 23.25 5.89 -10.39
N LEU A 70 22.21 6.41 -9.73
CA LEU A 70 21.39 7.49 -10.31
C LEU A 70 22.19 8.81 -10.46
N GLY A 71 22.98 9.13 -9.45
CA GLY A 71 23.81 10.33 -9.43
C GLY A 71 25.00 10.26 -10.37
N GLY A 72 25.76 9.16 -10.30
CA GLY A 72 27.01 8.98 -11.04
C GLY A 72 26.80 8.36 -12.41
N VAL A 73 26.49 7.06 -12.42
CA VAL A 73 26.42 6.25 -13.65
C VAL A 73 25.35 6.75 -14.60
N GLN A 74 24.14 7.01 -14.09
CA GLN A 74 23.01 7.47 -14.90
C GLN A 74 23.27 8.89 -15.43
N TYR A 75 23.89 9.79 -14.67
CA TYR A 75 24.32 11.08 -15.21
C TYR A 75 25.25 10.90 -16.42
N MET A 76 26.23 9.98 -16.35
CA MET A 76 27.14 9.70 -17.46
C MET A 76 26.43 9.05 -18.67
N ILE A 77 25.37 8.30 -18.45
CA ILE A 77 24.57 7.73 -19.53
C ILE A 77 23.73 8.82 -20.22
N TYR A 78 23.00 9.63 -19.45
CA TYR A 78 22.04 10.58 -20.03
C TYR A 78 22.68 11.88 -20.50
N VAL A 79 23.73 12.37 -19.83
CA VAL A 79 24.33 13.67 -20.18
C VAL A 79 25.36 13.53 -21.30
N PRO A 80 26.51 12.85 -21.15
CA PRO A 80 27.49 12.76 -22.23
C PRO A 80 27.16 11.67 -23.27
N LEU A 81 26.70 10.48 -22.88
CA LEU A 81 26.50 9.37 -23.84
C LEU A 81 25.26 9.60 -24.72
N PHE A 82 24.08 9.87 -24.14
CA PHE A 82 22.86 10.10 -24.92
C PHE A 82 22.93 11.38 -25.77
N SER A 83 23.61 12.43 -25.29
CA SER A 83 23.83 13.64 -26.11
C SER A 83 24.73 13.37 -27.32
N ARG A 84 25.64 12.39 -27.25
CA ARG A 84 26.46 11.95 -28.40
C ARG A 84 25.71 11.03 -29.35
N LEU A 85 24.89 10.12 -28.82
CA LEU A 85 24.08 9.19 -29.62
C LEU A 85 22.91 9.90 -30.33
N PHE A 86 22.34 10.93 -29.69
CA PHE A 86 21.19 11.67 -30.20
C PHE A 86 21.43 13.20 -30.15
N PRO A 87 22.36 13.73 -30.96
CA PRO A 87 22.74 15.15 -30.93
C PRO A 87 21.59 16.09 -31.30
N GLY A 88 20.56 15.60 -32.00
CA GLY A 88 19.36 16.35 -32.35
C GLY A 88 18.28 16.39 -31.25
N ALA A 89 18.43 15.63 -30.16
CA ALA A 89 17.38 15.46 -29.16
C ALA A 89 17.05 16.77 -28.41
N ALA A 90 18.05 17.56 -28.05
CA ALA A 90 17.84 18.85 -27.36
C ALA A 90 17.10 19.85 -28.26
N THR A 91 17.53 19.96 -29.52
CA THR A 91 16.91 20.82 -30.53
C THR A 91 15.49 20.38 -30.84
N PHE A 92 15.23 19.07 -30.92
CA PHE A 92 13.89 18.53 -31.09
C PHE A 92 13.02 18.79 -29.86
N ALA A 93 13.53 18.58 -28.64
CA ALA A 93 12.79 18.81 -27.39
C ALA A 93 12.31 20.25 -27.23
N ALA A 94 13.09 21.22 -27.74
CA ALA A 94 12.78 22.65 -27.74
C ALA A 94 11.66 23.06 -28.72
N LYS A 95 11.34 22.24 -29.73
CA LYS A 95 10.30 22.57 -30.73
C LYS A 95 8.88 22.54 -30.14
N PRO A 96 7.96 23.38 -30.65
CA PRO A 96 6.53 23.26 -30.39
C PRO A 96 5.96 21.92 -30.88
N ILE A 97 4.88 21.44 -30.26
CA ILE A 97 4.26 20.13 -30.57
C ILE A 97 3.89 20.00 -32.06
N ARG A 98 3.36 21.07 -32.67
CA ARG A 98 2.97 21.09 -34.10
C ARG A 98 4.15 20.86 -35.05
N GLU A 99 5.34 21.32 -34.68
CA GLU A 99 6.56 21.14 -35.49
C GLU A 99 7.21 19.78 -35.22
N LYS A 100 7.12 19.28 -33.98
CA LYS A 100 7.57 17.93 -33.63
C LYS A 100 6.87 16.85 -34.43
N LEU A 101 5.55 16.98 -34.63
CA LEU A 101 4.76 16.03 -35.41
C LEU A 101 5.14 15.99 -36.90
N LYS A 102 5.76 17.06 -37.42
CA LYS A 102 6.22 17.13 -38.81
C LYS A 102 7.68 16.71 -38.98
N ASP A 103 8.45 16.64 -37.90
CA ASP A 103 9.87 16.28 -37.90
C ASP A 103 10.05 14.77 -37.68
N SER A 104 9.94 14.00 -38.77
CA SER A 104 10.05 12.53 -38.75
C SER A 104 11.41 12.05 -38.24
N LYS A 105 12.50 12.78 -38.51
CA LYS A 105 13.85 12.45 -38.03
C LYS A 105 13.95 12.65 -36.51
N GLY A 106 13.42 13.76 -36.00
CA GLY A 106 13.37 14.02 -34.57
C GLY A 106 12.46 13.05 -33.81
N LEU A 107 11.33 12.67 -34.39
CA LEU A 107 10.42 11.68 -33.80
C LEU A 107 11.06 10.28 -33.75
N PHE A 108 11.80 9.89 -34.79
CA PHE A 108 12.58 8.65 -34.78
C PHE A 108 13.67 8.67 -33.71
N GLN A 109 14.42 9.78 -33.57
CA GLN A 109 15.43 9.91 -32.51
C GLN A 109 14.81 9.85 -31.11
N LEU A 110 13.65 10.49 -30.90
CA LEU A 110 12.91 10.39 -29.65
C LEU A 110 12.51 8.94 -29.36
N PHE A 111 11.93 8.25 -30.35
CA PHE A 111 11.53 6.86 -30.19
C PHE A 111 12.72 5.95 -29.91
N ALA A 112 13.81 6.10 -30.65
CA ALA A 112 15.05 5.34 -30.44
C ALA A 112 15.64 5.58 -29.05
N GLN A 113 15.61 6.83 -28.56
CA GLN A 113 16.07 7.18 -27.21
C GLN A 113 15.18 6.53 -26.14
N VAL A 114 13.85 6.62 -26.27
CA VAL A 114 12.91 5.99 -25.33
C VAL A 114 13.04 4.46 -25.36
N PHE A 115 13.18 3.86 -26.54
CA PHE A 115 13.37 2.42 -26.69
C PHE A 115 14.68 1.96 -26.05
N LEU A 116 15.79 2.63 -26.34
CA LEU A 116 17.09 2.29 -25.75
C LEU A 116 17.04 2.46 -24.23
N ASP A 117 16.34 3.48 -23.73
CA ASP A 117 16.20 3.67 -22.30
C ASP A 117 15.34 2.55 -21.66
N GLN A 118 14.12 2.35 -22.15
CA GLN A 118 13.13 1.47 -21.54
C GLN A 118 13.38 -0.02 -21.78
N CYS A 119 13.98 -0.39 -22.91
CA CYS A 119 14.17 -1.79 -23.33
C CYS A 119 15.62 -2.28 -23.23
N VAL A 120 16.61 -1.39 -23.09
CA VAL A 120 18.03 -1.77 -23.00
C VAL A 120 18.63 -1.33 -21.67
N HIS A 121 18.63 -0.02 -21.39
CA HIS A 121 19.24 0.51 -20.17
C HIS A 121 18.53 0.01 -18.90
N HIS A 122 17.20 0.06 -18.85
CA HIS A 122 16.48 -0.36 -17.64
C HIS A 122 16.63 -1.86 -17.32
N PRO A 123 16.41 -2.79 -18.28
CA PRO A 123 16.62 -4.21 -18.05
C PRO A 123 18.09 -4.56 -17.80
N LEU A 124 19.04 -4.07 -18.62
CA LEU A 124 20.41 -4.59 -18.58
C LEU A 124 21.30 -3.89 -17.56
N MET A 125 20.94 -2.69 -17.11
CA MET A 125 21.78 -1.89 -16.22
C MET A 125 21.04 -1.45 -14.96
N TYR A 126 19.89 -0.79 -15.07
CA TYR A 126 19.21 -0.18 -13.92
C TYR A 126 18.79 -1.20 -12.87
N PHE A 127 17.99 -2.19 -13.27
CA PHE A 127 17.47 -3.19 -12.34
C PHE A 127 18.57 -4.11 -11.80
N PRO A 128 19.50 -4.66 -12.62
CA PRO A 128 20.63 -5.42 -12.11
C PRO A 128 21.48 -4.62 -11.10
N ALA A 129 21.76 -3.34 -11.39
CA ALA A 129 22.50 -2.49 -10.46
C ALA A 129 21.75 -2.25 -9.15
N PHE A 130 20.43 -2.06 -9.20
CA PHE A 130 19.60 -1.92 -7.99
C PHE A 130 19.63 -3.19 -7.15
N TYR A 131 19.38 -4.35 -7.74
CA TYR A 131 19.38 -5.64 -7.05
C TYR A 131 20.74 -5.95 -6.42
N CYS A 132 21.83 -5.74 -7.16
CA CYS A 132 23.18 -5.92 -6.64
C CYS A 132 23.52 -4.94 -5.52
N THR A 133 23.16 -3.65 -5.67
CA THR A 133 23.39 -2.65 -4.62
C THR A 133 22.66 -3.02 -3.34
N ARG A 134 21.40 -3.46 -3.47
CA ARG A 134 20.61 -3.92 -2.33
C ARG A 134 21.25 -5.12 -1.65
N GLU A 135 21.65 -6.14 -2.41
CA GLU A 135 22.28 -7.35 -1.86
C GLU A 135 23.57 -7.01 -1.11
N LEU A 136 24.43 -6.18 -1.72
CA LEU A 136 25.71 -5.77 -1.13
C LEU A 136 25.56 -4.95 0.15
N VAL A 137 24.51 -4.15 0.25
CA VAL A 137 24.31 -3.25 1.40
C VAL A 137 23.50 -3.91 2.51
N MET A 138 22.50 -4.72 2.18
CA MET A 138 21.58 -5.27 3.16
C MET A 138 22.07 -6.59 3.79
N LYS A 139 22.86 -7.39 3.06
CA LYS A 139 23.31 -8.70 3.56
C LYS A 139 24.79 -8.72 3.93
N GLU A 140 25.10 -9.38 5.04
CA GLU A 140 26.47 -9.57 5.51
C GLU A 140 27.27 -10.55 4.62
N LYS A 141 26.56 -11.51 3.99
CA LYS A 141 27.13 -12.45 3.02
C LYS A 141 26.37 -12.32 1.69
N PRO A 142 26.77 -11.39 0.82
CA PRO A 142 26.08 -11.15 -0.44
C PRO A 142 26.29 -12.30 -1.42
N ASP A 143 25.22 -12.75 -2.07
CA ASP A 143 25.27 -13.72 -3.16
C ASP A 143 24.72 -13.09 -4.45
N LEU A 144 25.64 -12.59 -5.28
CA LEU A 144 25.29 -11.90 -6.52
C LEU A 144 24.72 -12.87 -7.57
N ALA A 145 25.15 -14.13 -7.59
CA ALA A 145 24.65 -15.11 -8.54
C ALA A 145 23.17 -15.43 -8.27
N LYS A 146 22.84 -15.68 -7.00
CA LYS A 146 21.45 -15.85 -6.56
C LYS A 146 20.62 -14.59 -6.78
N THR A 147 21.18 -13.43 -6.50
CA THR A 147 20.51 -12.13 -6.71
C THR A 147 20.14 -11.90 -8.16
N LEU A 148 21.04 -12.20 -9.10
CA LEU A 148 20.76 -12.09 -10.53
C LEU A 148 19.72 -13.12 -11.00
N ALA A 149 19.68 -14.31 -10.41
CA ALA A 149 18.61 -15.27 -10.66
C ALA A 149 17.25 -14.75 -10.16
N THR A 150 17.20 -14.15 -8.96
CA THR A 150 15.99 -13.49 -8.42
C THR A 150 15.55 -12.30 -9.27
N TYR A 151 16.49 -11.49 -9.77
CA TYR A 151 16.18 -10.42 -10.71
C TYR A 151 15.56 -10.97 -12.01
N ARG A 152 16.14 -12.02 -12.60
CA ARG A 152 15.60 -12.62 -13.83
C ARG A 152 14.17 -13.13 -13.65
N ALA A 153 13.85 -13.69 -12.48
CA ALA A 153 12.49 -14.13 -12.16
C ALA A 153 11.50 -12.95 -12.05
N ASN A 154 11.95 -11.81 -11.50
CA ASN A 154 11.14 -10.62 -11.28
C ASN A 154 11.10 -9.65 -12.47
N LEU A 155 11.93 -9.88 -13.50
CA LEU A 155 12.16 -8.96 -14.61
C LEU A 155 10.88 -8.48 -15.28
N GLN A 156 9.94 -9.38 -15.55
CA GLN A 156 8.69 -9.04 -16.22
C GLN A 156 7.82 -8.14 -15.36
N GLU A 157 7.73 -8.42 -14.06
CA GLU A 157 6.95 -7.63 -13.11
C GLU A 157 7.55 -6.23 -12.94
N ASP A 158 8.88 -6.15 -12.77
CA ASP A 158 9.60 -4.91 -12.56
C ASP A 158 9.52 -3.98 -13.80
N LEU A 159 9.68 -4.54 -15.00
CA LEU A 159 9.55 -3.77 -16.24
C LEU A 159 8.11 -3.33 -16.51
N LEU A 160 7.13 -4.18 -16.22
CA LEU A 160 5.73 -3.83 -16.43
C LEU A 160 5.30 -2.73 -15.44
N ALA A 161 5.76 -2.76 -14.20
CA ALA A 161 5.57 -1.67 -13.24
C ALA A 161 6.25 -0.38 -13.72
N LEU A 162 7.48 -0.46 -14.22
CA LEU A 162 8.22 0.68 -14.77
C LEU A 162 7.45 1.32 -15.94
N TRP A 163 7.01 0.52 -16.92
CA TRP A 163 6.31 1.01 -18.09
C TRP A 163 4.96 1.62 -17.74
N LYS A 164 4.23 1.08 -16.76
CA LYS A 164 2.97 1.67 -16.28
C LYS A 164 3.13 3.08 -15.73
N VAL A 165 4.31 3.43 -15.20
CA VAL A 165 4.59 4.77 -14.70
C VAL A 165 5.20 5.65 -15.79
N TRP A 166 6.25 5.16 -16.44
CA TRP A 166 7.05 5.96 -17.36
C TRP A 166 6.42 6.14 -18.73
N VAL A 167 5.68 5.18 -19.28
CA VAL A 167 5.05 5.35 -20.61
C VAL A 167 3.95 6.41 -20.57
N PRO A 168 2.96 6.37 -19.65
CA PRO A 168 1.96 7.42 -19.52
C PRO A 168 2.58 8.76 -19.11
N GLY A 169 3.52 8.73 -18.17
CA GLY A 169 4.23 9.93 -17.72
C GLY A 169 4.96 10.63 -18.85
N THR A 170 5.68 9.88 -19.69
CA THR A 170 6.40 10.42 -20.85
C THR A 170 5.43 10.98 -21.89
N LEU A 171 4.32 10.29 -22.15
CA LEU A 171 3.28 10.77 -23.07
C LEU A 171 2.68 12.10 -22.59
N ILE A 172 2.32 12.20 -21.31
CA ILE A 172 1.78 13.44 -20.72
C ILE A 172 2.82 14.57 -20.77
N ASN A 173 4.07 14.27 -20.44
CA ASN A 173 5.15 15.24 -20.46
C ASN A 173 5.36 15.85 -21.85
N PHE A 174 5.32 15.02 -22.90
CA PHE A 174 5.51 15.51 -24.27
C PHE A 174 4.25 16.13 -24.89
N ALA A 175 3.05 15.65 -24.51
CA ALA A 175 1.79 16.11 -25.09
C ALA A 175 1.24 17.38 -24.42
N PHE A 176 1.39 17.53 -23.10
CA PHE A 176 0.66 18.56 -22.35
C PHE A 176 1.53 19.49 -21.51
N MET A 177 2.76 19.09 -21.14
CA MET A 177 3.57 19.90 -20.22
C MET A 177 4.30 21.07 -20.92
N PRO A 178 4.15 22.30 -20.41
CA PRO A 178 4.90 23.46 -20.90
C PRO A 178 6.39 23.30 -20.58
N MET A 179 7.26 23.93 -21.38
CA MET A 179 8.72 23.73 -21.34
C MET A 179 9.32 23.88 -19.93
N TYR A 180 8.85 24.85 -19.14
CA TYR A 180 9.34 25.08 -17.77
C TYR A 180 8.91 24.00 -16.77
N ALA A 181 7.78 23.32 -17.00
CA ALA A 181 7.21 22.34 -16.08
C ALA A 181 7.70 20.91 -16.35
N ARG A 182 8.30 20.63 -17.51
CA ARG A 182 8.75 19.28 -17.88
C ARG A 182 9.76 18.69 -16.92
N ILE A 183 10.77 19.47 -16.52
CA ILE A 183 11.83 19.00 -15.61
C ILE A 183 11.24 18.72 -14.21
N PRO A 184 10.48 19.63 -13.58
CA PRO A 184 9.78 19.33 -12.33
C PRO A 184 8.82 18.13 -12.42
N PHE A 185 8.08 17.99 -13.52
CA PHE A 185 7.13 16.89 -13.71
C PHE A 185 7.84 15.53 -13.77
N VAL A 186 8.92 15.42 -14.54
CA VAL A 186 9.75 14.20 -14.61
C VAL A 186 10.41 13.91 -13.25
N ALA A 187 10.85 14.93 -12.51
CA ALA A 187 11.35 14.75 -11.15
C ALA A 187 10.29 14.20 -10.20
N GLY A 188 9.03 14.65 -10.32
CA GLY A 188 7.89 14.12 -9.57
C GLY A 188 7.59 12.65 -9.90
N ILE A 189 7.55 12.30 -11.19
CA ILE A 189 7.42 10.89 -11.62
C ILE A 189 8.58 10.04 -11.10
N SER A 190 9.80 10.58 -11.12
CA SER A 190 10.98 9.87 -10.61
C SER A 190 10.89 9.61 -9.11
N LEU A 191 10.38 10.56 -8.32
CA LEU A 191 10.11 10.36 -6.90
C LEU A 191 9.05 9.29 -6.68
N LEU A 192 7.92 9.37 -7.39
CA LEU A 192 6.86 8.36 -7.35
C LEU A 192 7.38 6.96 -7.68
N TRP A 193 8.14 6.82 -8.76
CA TRP A 193 8.76 5.56 -9.15
C TRP A 193 9.70 5.02 -8.07
N THR A 194 10.48 5.90 -7.43
CA THR A 194 11.40 5.49 -6.36
C THR A 194 10.64 4.98 -5.13
N CYS A 195 9.50 5.58 -4.81
CA CYS A 195 8.60 5.06 -3.78
C CYS A 195 8.04 3.69 -4.18
N ILE A 196 7.57 3.52 -5.41
CA ILE A 196 7.06 2.23 -5.91
C ILE A 196 8.14 1.14 -5.85
N LEU A 197 9.36 1.46 -6.29
CA LEU A 197 10.48 0.52 -6.24
C LEU A 197 10.84 0.15 -4.79
N SER A 198 10.80 1.11 -3.88
CA SER A 198 10.96 0.87 -2.44
C SER A 198 9.86 -0.02 -1.88
N THR A 199 8.59 0.19 -2.24
CA THR A 199 7.49 -0.69 -1.81
C THR A 199 7.61 -2.10 -2.37
N MET A 200 7.92 -2.25 -3.66
CA MET A 200 7.94 -3.56 -4.32
C MET A 200 9.15 -4.40 -3.88
N ARG A 201 10.31 -3.75 -3.65
CA ARG A 201 11.60 -4.45 -3.56
C ARG A 201 12.48 -4.00 -2.39
N GLY A 202 11.97 -3.18 -1.48
CA GLY A 202 12.71 -2.66 -0.33
C GLY A 202 12.66 -3.51 0.93
N GLY A 203 11.65 -4.37 1.12
CA GLY A 203 11.54 -5.29 2.27
C GLY A 203 12.20 -6.66 2.05
N ASP A 204 12.48 -7.37 3.14
CA ASP A 204 12.72 -8.81 3.10
C ASP A 204 11.43 -9.52 2.62
N VAL A 205 11.61 -10.67 1.97
CA VAL A 205 10.69 -11.38 1.04
C VAL A 205 9.30 -11.77 1.62
N ALA A 206 8.90 -11.28 2.79
CA ALA A 206 7.61 -11.56 3.43
C ALA A 206 6.38 -10.84 2.82
N HIS A 207 6.57 -9.91 1.87
CA HIS A 207 5.47 -9.24 1.15
C HIS A 207 5.40 -9.61 -0.35
N GLY A 208 6.12 -10.65 -0.76
CA GLY A 208 6.14 -11.08 -2.17
C GLY A 208 4.86 -11.80 -2.62
N GLU A 209 4.12 -12.44 -1.71
CA GLU A 209 2.96 -13.27 -2.08
C GLU A 209 1.63 -12.49 -2.13
N ASP A 210 1.48 -11.41 -1.35
CA ASP A 210 0.28 -10.56 -1.38
C ASP A 210 0.24 -9.61 -2.60
N MET A 211 1.34 -9.53 -3.35
CA MET A 211 1.50 -8.71 -4.55
C MET A 211 1.52 -9.56 -5.84
N ALA A 212 0.95 -10.77 -5.81
CA ALA A 212 0.79 -11.64 -6.99
C ALA A 212 -0.16 -11.08 -8.08
N GLY A 213 -0.65 -9.86 -7.92
CA GLY A 213 -1.39 -9.12 -8.95
C GLY A 213 -0.52 -8.02 -9.54
N GLY A 214 0.15 -8.31 -10.66
CA GLY A 214 0.93 -7.36 -11.47
C GLY A 214 0.11 -6.16 -11.94
N ALA A 215 -0.10 -5.20 -11.05
CA ALA A 215 -1.06 -4.13 -11.19
C ALA A 215 -0.66 -2.94 -10.32
N VAL A 216 0.33 -2.15 -10.74
CA VAL A 216 0.28 -0.68 -10.46
C VAL A 216 -0.84 -0.09 -11.31
N THR A 217 -2.05 -0.49 -10.97
CA THR A 217 -3.31 0.02 -11.46
C THR A 217 -4.02 0.56 -10.23
N ARG A 218 -5.24 1.05 -10.41
CA ARG A 218 -6.16 1.42 -9.32
C ARG A 218 -6.01 0.52 -8.08
N ALA A 219 -5.74 -0.78 -8.24
CA ALA A 219 -5.31 -1.77 -7.23
C ALA A 219 -4.34 -1.31 -6.11
N THR A 220 -3.29 -0.50 -6.32
CA THR A 220 -2.42 -0.08 -5.18
C THR A 220 -3.09 1.01 -4.33
N LEU A 221 -3.81 1.92 -5.01
CA LEU A 221 -4.62 2.95 -4.37
C LEU A 221 -5.88 2.33 -3.74
N VAL A 222 -6.42 1.30 -4.39
CA VAL A 222 -7.52 0.44 -3.98
C VAL A 222 -7.07 -0.49 -2.86
N MET A 223 -5.82 -0.96 -2.76
CA MET A 223 -5.32 -1.68 -1.58
C MET A 223 -5.11 -0.72 -0.39
N MET A 224 -4.73 0.52 -0.65
CA MET A 224 -4.78 1.62 0.33
C MET A 224 -6.22 2.11 0.62
N GLU A 225 -7.20 1.80 -0.22
CA GLU A 225 -8.62 2.12 0.02
C GLU A 225 -9.42 0.88 0.48
N GLU A 226 -8.93 -0.35 0.30
CA GLU A 226 -9.53 -1.67 0.59
C GLU A 226 -8.97 -2.21 1.89
N GLY A 227 -7.66 -2.07 2.16
CA GLY A 227 -7.11 -2.29 3.50
C GLY A 227 -7.67 -1.30 4.54
N PHE A 228 -8.35 -0.26 4.06
CA PHE A 228 -9.17 0.66 4.85
C PHE A 228 -10.68 0.58 4.53
N GLY A 229 -11.06 0.02 3.37
CA GLY A 229 -12.45 -0.29 2.99
C GLY A 229 -12.99 -1.51 3.74
N GLU A 230 -12.09 -2.38 4.20
CA GLU A 230 -12.35 -3.43 5.19
C GLU A 230 -12.76 -2.87 6.55
N LEU A 231 -12.33 -1.65 6.94
CA LEU A 231 -12.89 -0.98 8.12
C LEU A 231 -14.37 -0.69 7.88
N PHE A 232 -14.74 -0.20 6.69
CA PHE A 232 -16.12 0.07 6.32
C PHE A 232 -16.79 -1.17 5.73
N THR A 233 -16.97 -2.23 6.52
CA THR A 233 -17.77 -3.35 6.04
C THR A 233 -19.14 -2.84 5.62
N SER A 234 -19.42 -3.08 4.34
CA SER A 234 -20.64 -2.63 3.71
C SER A 234 -21.83 -3.13 4.51
N PRO A 235 -22.90 -2.33 4.69
CA PRO A 235 -24.17 -2.93 5.03
C PRO A 235 -24.42 -4.01 3.98
N VAL A 236 -24.81 -5.21 4.44
CA VAL A 236 -25.38 -6.19 3.54
C VAL A 236 -26.61 -5.52 2.95
N GLU A 237 -26.52 -4.98 1.74
CA GLU A 237 -27.68 -4.45 1.04
C GLU A 237 -28.56 -5.64 0.69
N LEU A 238 -29.52 -5.90 1.57
CA LEU A 238 -30.46 -7.00 1.44
C LEU A 238 -31.38 -6.66 0.28
N ASP A 239 -31.18 -7.33 -0.86
CA ASP A 239 -32.09 -7.28 -1.99
C ASP A 239 -33.52 -7.54 -1.51
N ARG A 240 -34.41 -6.57 -1.74
CA ARG A 240 -35.79 -6.57 -1.24
C ARG A 240 -36.64 -7.67 -1.85
N HIS A 241 -36.22 -8.23 -2.98
CA HIS A 241 -36.95 -9.26 -3.70
C HIS A 241 -36.47 -10.68 -3.39
N LYS A 242 -35.38 -10.82 -2.62
CA LYS A 242 -34.80 -12.11 -2.24
C LYS A 242 -34.97 -12.42 -0.77
N HIS A 243 -34.90 -13.70 -0.44
CA HIS A 243 -34.73 -14.15 0.93
C HIS A 243 -33.25 -14.24 1.27
N HIS A 244 -32.95 -14.01 2.54
CA HIS A 244 -31.59 -13.88 3.04
C HIS A 244 -31.34 -14.87 4.16
N ILE A 245 -30.16 -15.49 4.14
CA ILE A 245 -29.72 -16.49 5.10
C ILE A 245 -28.35 -16.07 5.62
N MET A 246 -28.19 -16.08 6.94
CA MET A 246 -26.88 -16.04 7.57
C MET A 246 -26.45 -17.47 7.89
N LEU A 247 -25.34 -17.90 7.30
CA LEU A 247 -24.72 -19.20 7.56
C LEU A 247 -23.46 -19.00 8.41
N THR A 248 -23.37 -19.76 9.49
CA THR A 248 -22.12 -19.96 10.25
C THR A 248 -21.72 -21.42 10.11
N ALA A 249 -20.49 -21.69 9.71
CA ALA A 249 -19.93 -23.03 9.71
C ALA A 249 -18.61 -23.05 10.49
N SER A 250 -18.47 -23.97 11.43
CA SER A 250 -17.26 -24.13 12.23
C SER A 250 -16.84 -25.58 12.38
N GLY A 251 -15.53 -25.83 12.47
CA GLY A 251 -14.97 -27.16 12.71
C GLY A 251 -13.50 -27.23 12.38
N THR A 252 -12.93 -28.45 12.39
CA THR A 252 -11.52 -28.64 12.07
C THR A 252 -11.22 -28.27 10.62
N ASP A 253 -10.19 -27.46 10.43
CA ASP A 253 -9.75 -26.95 9.13
C ASP A 253 -9.31 -28.07 8.19
N LYS A 254 -9.76 -27.97 6.93
CA LYS A 254 -9.44 -28.89 5.85
C LYS A 254 -9.55 -28.16 4.52
N LYS A 255 -8.60 -28.45 3.63
CA LYS A 255 -8.64 -27.98 2.24
C LYS A 255 -9.99 -28.33 1.60
N GLY A 256 -10.64 -27.33 1.02
CA GLY A 256 -11.88 -27.49 0.25
C GLY A 256 -13.18 -27.12 0.97
N TRP A 257 -13.17 -26.75 2.27
CA TRP A 257 -14.42 -26.35 2.96
C TRP A 257 -15.15 -25.20 2.29
N VAL A 258 -14.41 -24.17 1.88
CA VAL A 258 -14.96 -22.99 1.20
C VAL A 258 -15.58 -23.38 -0.13
N ALA A 259 -14.86 -24.18 -0.92
CA ALA A 259 -15.32 -24.63 -2.23
C ALA A 259 -16.59 -25.49 -2.11
N LEU A 260 -16.64 -26.39 -1.11
CA LEU A 260 -17.79 -27.24 -0.87
C LEU A 260 -19.02 -26.44 -0.44
N LEU A 261 -18.87 -25.53 0.53
CA LEU A 261 -19.95 -24.65 0.97
C LEU A 261 -20.48 -23.80 -0.20
N ALA A 262 -19.59 -23.14 -0.94
CA ALA A 262 -19.96 -22.30 -2.06
C ALA A 262 -20.69 -23.09 -3.16
N ARG A 263 -20.21 -24.31 -3.47
CA ARG A 263 -20.85 -25.21 -4.44
C ARG A 263 -22.25 -25.62 -4.00
N GLU A 264 -22.41 -26.07 -2.76
CA GLU A 264 -23.71 -26.48 -2.21
C GLU A 264 -24.74 -25.34 -2.21
N ILE A 265 -24.27 -24.12 -1.93
CA ILE A 265 -25.07 -22.89 -1.99
C ILE A 265 -25.49 -22.59 -3.44
N ALA A 266 -24.54 -22.59 -4.37
CA ALA A 266 -24.77 -22.29 -5.78
C ALA A 266 -25.71 -23.30 -6.45
N GLU A 267 -25.53 -24.60 -6.20
CA GLU A 267 -26.39 -25.67 -6.73
C GLU A 267 -27.85 -25.56 -6.25
N SER A 268 -28.07 -24.87 -5.13
CA SER A 268 -29.43 -24.64 -4.60
C SER A 268 -30.01 -23.29 -5.04
N GLY A 269 -29.37 -22.60 -5.98
CA GLY A 269 -29.78 -21.28 -6.47
C GLY A 269 -29.50 -20.12 -5.50
N GLY A 270 -28.65 -20.34 -4.48
CA GLY A 270 -28.19 -19.30 -3.57
C GLY A 270 -26.95 -18.57 -4.10
N ASN A 271 -26.80 -17.31 -3.73
CA ASN A 271 -25.62 -16.50 -4.02
C ASN A 271 -25.01 -15.97 -2.71
N VAL A 272 -23.73 -16.27 -2.48
CA VAL A 272 -22.97 -15.66 -1.38
C VAL A 272 -22.70 -14.20 -1.75
N THR A 273 -23.16 -13.27 -0.92
CA THR A 273 -23.02 -11.83 -1.18
C THR A 273 -22.00 -11.19 -0.28
N HIS A 274 -21.83 -11.68 0.96
CA HIS A 274 -20.79 -11.25 1.88
C HIS A 274 -20.30 -12.47 2.69
N SER A 275 -19.02 -12.49 3.06
CA SER A 275 -18.49 -13.52 3.96
C SER A 275 -17.30 -13.02 4.76
N LYS A 276 -17.17 -13.49 6.00
CA LYS A 276 -15.96 -13.33 6.83
C LYS A 276 -15.49 -14.72 7.27
N MET A 277 -14.19 -14.95 7.27
CA MET A 277 -13.60 -16.24 7.58
C MET A 277 -12.39 -16.06 8.49
N VAL A 278 -12.25 -16.93 9.47
CA VAL A 278 -11.07 -16.95 10.33
C VAL A 278 -10.59 -18.38 10.52
N ARG A 279 -9.27 -18.52 10.63
CA ARG A 279 -8.62 -19.76 11.01
C ARG A 279 -7.75 -19.50 12.23
N LEU A 280 -7.97 -20.27 13.29
CA LEU A 280 -7.15 -20.20 14.50
C LEU A 280 -6.62 -21.59 14.83
N GLY A 281 -5.33 -21.81 14.58
CA GLY A 281 -4.72 -23.14 14.68
C GLY A 281 -5.32 -24.12 13.67
N LYS A 282 -5.94 -25.19 14.18
CA LYS A 282 -6.66 -26.19 13.37
C LYS A 282 -8.16 -25.93 13.30
N GLU A 283 -8.66 -24.84 13.87
CA GLU A 283 -10.08 -24.50 13.81
C GLU A 283 -10.36 -23.54 12.67
N PHE A 284 -11.43 -23.82 11.94
CA PHE A 284 -11.96 -23.04 10.84
C PHE A 284 -13.34 -22.53 11.24
N ILE A 285 -13.60 -21.24 11.04
CA ILE A 285 -14.92 -20.63 11.19
C ILE A 285 -15.18 -19.73 10.00
N VAL A 286 -16.38 -19.82 9.43
CA VAL A 286 -16.84 -18.92 8.38
C VAL A 286 -18.25 -18.45 8.65
N LEU A 287 -18.48 -17.16 8.39
CA LEU A 287 -19.78 -16.51 8.34
C LEU A 287 -20.06 -16.14 6.89
N MET A 288 -21.21 -16.51 6.34
CA MET A 288 -21.63 -16.18 4.98
C MET A 288 -23.05 -15.64 4.96
N HIS A 289 -23.21 -14.47 4.36
CA HIS A 289 -24.51 -13.94 3.99
C HIS A 289 -24.89 -14.42 2.59
N ILE A 290 -26.03 -15.08 2.49
CA ILE A 290 -26.52 -15.74 1.28
C ILE A 290 -27.87 -15.14 0.90
N SER A 291 -27.97 -14.68 -0.35
CA SER A 291 -29.23 -14.28 -0.98
C SER A 291 -29.77 -15.44 -1.83
N VAL A 292 -31.08 -15.68 -1.80
CA VAL A 292 -31.71 -16.78 -2.53
C VAL A 292 -33.15 -16.43 -2.88
N GLU A 293 -33.69 -17.01 -3.94
CA GLU A 293 -35.10 -16.83 -4.29
C GLU A 293 -36.03 -17.31 -3.16
N PRO A 294 -37.16 -16.61 -2.89
CA PRO A 294 -38.05 -16.91 -1.77
C PRO A 294 -38.47 -18.38 -1.64
N GLY A 295 -38.68 -19.07 -2.77
CA GLY A 295 -39.08 -20.47 -2.80
C GLY A 295 -37.96 -21.47 -2.47
N ALA A 296 -36.68 -21.10 -2.61
CA ALA A 296 -35.55 -22.01 -2.48
C ALA A 296 -34.88 -21.97 -1.09
N GLN A 297 -35.21 -20.99 -0.24
CA GLN A 297 -34.59 -20.78 1.07
C GLN A 297 -34.63 -22.03 1.97
N ASN A 298 -35.80 -22.62 2.16
CA ASN A 298 -35.98 -23.80 3.02
C ASN A 298 -35.28 -25.04 2.45
N ALA A 299 -35.23 -25.18 1.13
CA ALA A 299 -34.54 -26.29 0.48
C ALA A 299 -33.03 -26.18 0.68
N LEU A 300 -32.45 -24.99 0.48
CA LEU A 300 -31.04 -24.70 0.71
C LEU A 300 -30.62 -24.98 2.16
N ILE A 301 -31.36 -24.46 3.15
CA ILE A 301 -31.07 -24.71 4.58
C ILE A 301 -31.07 -26.21 4.89
N ARG A 302 -32.05 -26.95 4.35
CA ARG A 302 -32.11 -28.41 4.54
C ARG A 302 -30.93 -29.13 3.87
N LYS A 303 -30.53 -28.72 2.66
CA LYS A 303 -29.40 -29.31 1.94
C LYS A 303 -28.09 -29.12 2.72
N LEU A 304 -27.82 -27.90 3.15
CA LEU A 304 -26.62 -27.56 3.93
C LEU A 304 -26.54 -28.35 5.24
N LYS A 305 -27.65 -28.47 5.97
CA LYS A 305 -27.70 -29.23 7.23
C LYS A 305 -27.62 -30.75 7.06
N LYS A 306 -28.02 -31.28 5.90
CA LYS A 306 -28.08 -32.74 5.63
C LYS A 306 -26.94 -33.24 4.74
N SER A 307 -26.09 -32.36 4.21
CA SER A 307 -24.99 -32.75 3.32
C SER A 307 -24.01 -33.65 4.08
N LYS A 308 -23.76 -34.84 3.54
CA LYS A 308 -22.84 -35.82 4.13
C LYS A 308 -21.40 -35.31 4.09
N GLU A 309 -21.04 -34.57 3.04
CA GLU A 309 -19.70 -33.99 2.87
C GLU A 309 -19.43 -32.88 3.89
N LEU A 310 -20.48 -32.11 4.25
CA LEU A 310 -20.40 -31.03 5.24
C LEU A 310 -20.62 -31.50 6.69
N LYS A 311 -20.94 -32.78 6.91
CA LYS A 311 -21.18 -33.36 8.25
C LYS A 311 -20.07 -33.05 9.28
N PRO A 312 -18.77 -32.95 8.93
CA PRO A 312 -17.73 -32.59 9.89
C PRO A 312 -17.80 -31.13 10.39
N LEU A 313 -18.53 -30.25 9.71
CA LEU A 313 -18.72 -28.86 10.11
C LEU A 313 -20.01 -28.73 10.93
N ASN A 314 -19.97 -27.96 12.00
CA ASN A 314 -21.14 -27.49 12.72
C ASN A 314 -21.75 -26.30 11.95
N ILE A 315 -22.81 -26.58 11.19
CA ILE A 315 -23.48 -25.59 10.35
C ILE A 315 -24.75 -25.07 11.03
N GLN A 316 -24.79 -23.77 11.24
CA GLN A 316 -25.97 -23.02 11.66
C GLN A 316 -26.44 -22.12 10.52
N CYS A 317 -27.74 -22.12 10.27
CA CYS A 317 -28.36 -21.23 9.29
C CYS A 317 -29.52 -20.50 9.97
N GLY A 318 -29.49 -19.18 9.95
CA GLY A 318 -30.59 -18.32 10.38
C GLY A 318 -31.21 -17.60 9.17
N SER A 319 -32.54 -17.62 9.08
CA SER A 319 -33.26 -16.76 8.13
C SER A 319 -33.23 -15.32 8.63
N ILE A 320 -32.82 -14.38 7.80
CA ILE A 320 -32.89 -12.95 8.12
C ILE A 320 -34.21 -12.42 7.59
N SER A 321 -35.21 -12.26 8.47
CA SER A 321 -36.49 -11.65 8.11
C SER A 321 -36.42 -10.11 8.17
N ARG A 322 -37.11 -9.45 7.24
CA ARG A 322 -37.23 -7.99 7.04
C ARG A 322 -37.45 -7.13 8.31
N ARG A 323 -37.91 -7.71 9.43
CA ARG A 323 -38.10 -6.99 10.70
C ARG A 323 -36.80 -6.78 11.49
N GLN A 324 -35.74 -7.55 11.24
CA GLN A 324 -34.43 -7.36 11.86
C GLN A 324 -33.52 -6.43 11.05
N THR A 325 -33.97 -5.99 9.88
CA THR A 325 -33.23 -5.12 8.98
C THR A 325 -33.59 -3.66 9.28
N GLY A 326 -33.27 -3.20 10.49
CA GLY A 326 -33.40 -1.79 10.83
C GLY A 326 -32.69 -0.90 9.79
N THR A 327 -32.97 0.40 9.81
CA THR A 327 -32.14 1.39 9.10
C THR A 327 -30.70 1.23 9.54
N TYR A 328 -29.88 0.54 8.74
CA TYR A 328 -28.45 0.49 8.98
C TYR A 328 -27.94 1.92 8.80
N GLU A 329 -27.52 2.55 9.90
CA GLU A 329 -26.81 3.81 9.80
C GLU A 329 -25.47 3.50 9.13
N GLN A 330 -25.25 4.06 7.95
CA GLN A 330 -24.02 3.81 7.22
C GLN A 330 -22.83 4.30 8.04
N ALA A 331 -21.80 3.47 8.17
CA ALA A 331 -20.54 3.90 8.76
C ALA A 331 -20.01 5.12 8.00
N VAL A 332 -19.76 6.19 8.74
CA VAL A 332 -19.26 7.48 8.21
C VAL A 332 -17.78 7.68 8.52
N MET A 333 -17.27 6.97 9.53
CA MET A 333 -15.88 7.05 9.97
C MET A 333 -15.36 5.67 10.41
N GLY A 334 -14.14 5.36 10.02
CA GLY A 334 -13.39 4.17 10.42
C GLY A 334 -12.23 4.57 11.33
N VAL A 335 -11.96 3.74 12.35
CA VAL A 335 -10.90 3.95 13.32
C VAL A 335 -10.13 2.64 13.50
N ARG A 336 -8.84 2.63 13.18
CA ARG A 336 -7.93 1.52 13.48
C ARG A 336 -7.15 1.85 14.75
N VAL A 337 -7.21 0.98 15.74
CA VAL A 337 -6.50 1.11 17.02
C VAL A 337 -5.55 -0.07 17.18
N ARG A 338 -4.26 0.20 17.35
CA ARG A 338 -3.24 -0.79 17.66
C ARG A 338 -2.64 -0.51 19.04
N CYS A 339 -2.70 -1.49 19.92
CA CYS A 339 -2.14 -1.44 21.27
C CYS A 339 -1.04 -2.50 21.39
N GLN A 340 0.09 -2.16 22.02
CA GLN A 340 1.16 -3.09 22.35
C GLN A 340 1.70 -2.80 23.74
N GLY A 341 1.82 -3.83 24.57
CA GLY A 341 2.41 -3.74 25.89
C GLY A 341 2.72 -5.11 26.49
N ALA A 342 3.35 -5.11 27.66
CA ALA A 342 3.57 -6.35 28.41
C ALA A 342 2.24 -7.05 28.71
N ASP A 343 2.14 -8.34 28.41
CA ASP A 343 0.89 -9.11 28.56
C ASP A 343 0.38 -9.09 30.01
N LYS A 344 -0.91 -8.80 30.17
CA LYS A 344 -1.62 -8.72 31.45
C LYS A 344 -3.04 -9.24 31.31
N PRO A 345 -3.54 -10.03 32.27
CA PRO A 345 -4.95 -10.42 32.30
C PRO A 345 -5.88 -9.20 32.22
N GLY A 346 -6.92 -9.30 31.39
CA GLY A 346 -7.93 -8.24 31.24
C GLY A 346 -7.55 -7.13 30.25
N MET A 347 -6.35 -7.13 29.67
CA MET A 347 -5.93 -6.07 28.71
C MET A 347 -6.90 -5.93 27.53
N LEU A 348 -7.32 -7.04 26.92
CA LEU A 348 -8.29 -7.02 25.83
C LEU A 348 -9.65 -6.46 26.26
N ALA A 349 -10.09 -6.77 27.48
CA ALA A 349 -11.37 -6.28 28.01
C ALA A 349 -11.33 -4.74 28.14
N SER A 350 -10.28 -4.19 28.76
CA SER A 350 -10.15 -2.74 28.94
C SER A 350 -10.01 -1.99 27.61
N ILE A 351 -9.32 -2.57 26.62
CA ILE A 351 -9.25 -1.99 25.27
C ILE A 351 -10.64 -2.00 24.62
N ALA A 352 -11.36 -3.14 24.66
CA ALA A 352 -12.69 -3.27 24.07
C ALA A 352 -13.72 -2.34 24.74
N GLU A 353 -13.67 -2.19 26.07
CA GLU A 353 -14.50 -1.24 26.83
C GLU A 353 -14.21 0.20 26.41
N SER A 354 -12.93 0.57 26.28
CA SER A 354 -12.54 1.93 25.84
C SER A 354 -13.03 2.24 24.42
N LEU A 355 -12.99 1.25 23.51
CA LEU A 355 -13.54 1.38 22.15
C LEU A 355 -15.07 1.56 22.19
N ALA A 356 -15.78 0.77 22.98
CA ALA A 356 -17.23 0.85 23.12
C ALA A 356 -17.66 2.19 23.74
N GLU A 357 -16.97 2.66 24.78
CA GLU A 357 -17.23 3.96 25.41
C GLU A 357 -16.91 5.16 24.49
N ALA A 358 -16.02 4.97 23.52
CA ALA A 358 -15.75 5.94 22.47
C ALA A 358 -16.83 5.94 21.36
N GLY A 359 -17.86 5.10 21.46
CA GLY A 359 -18.93 4.99 20.47
C GLY A 359 -18.50 4.28 19.19
N LEU A 360 -17.48 3.41 19.28
CA LEU A 360 -16.96 2.64 18.16
C LEU A 360 -17.48 1.20 18.21
N ASN A 361 -17.93 0.70 17.06
CA ASN A 361 -18.24 -0.71 16.86
C ASN A 361 -17.01 -1.43 16.29
N VAL A 362 -16.70 -2.63 16.80
CA VAL A 362 -15.55 -3.42 16.34
C VAL A 362 -15.97 -4.29 15.14
N GLU A 363 -15.29 -4.13 14.02
CA GLU A 363 -15.51 -4.89 12.78
C GLU A 363 -14.55 -6.08 12.64
N SER A 364 -13.31 -5.89 13.07
CA SER A 364 -12.28 -6.92 13.12
C SER A 364 -11.38 -6.66 14.31
N LEU A 365 -10.97 -7.72 15.00
CA LEU A 365 -10.03 -7.63 16.10
C LEU A 365 -9.09 -8.83 16.03
N THR A 366 -7.80 -8.54 15.99
CA THR A 366 -6.74 -9.54 15.98
C THR A 366 -5.84 -9.33 17.19
N THR A 367 -5.50 -10.43 17.86
CA THR A 367 -4.60 -10.44 19.02
C THR A 367 -3.43 -11.37 18.78
N GLU A 368 -2.24 -10.94 19.18
CA GLU A 368 -0.99 -11.68 18.98
C GLU A 368 -0.11 -11.58 20.22
N LEU A 369 0.66 -12.65 20.50
CA LEU A 369 1.75 -12.62 21.49
C LEU A 369 3.08 -12.53 20.73
N GLN A 370 3.78 -11.41 20.88
CA GLN A 370 5.08 -11.17 20.25
C GLN A 370 6.19 -11.34 21.28
N ARG A 371 7.12 -12.27 21.02
CA ARG A 371 8.28 -12.51 21.88
C ARG A 371 9.49 -11.74 21.35
N HIS A 372 10.09 -10.92 22.19
CA HIS A 372 11.31 -10.21 21.84
C HIS A 372 12.53 -11.11 22.04
N ASN A 373 13.11 -11.60 20.94
CA ASN A 373 14.41 -12.26 20.95
C ASN A 373 15.50 -11.21 20.66
N SER A 374 15.83 -10.39 21.66
CA SER A 374 16.93 -9.41 21.57
C SER A 374 17.91 -9.59 22.73
N PHE A 375 19.21 -9.41 22.44
CA PHE A 375 20.34 -9.62 23.36
C PHE A 375 20.27 -8.77 24.65
N SER A 376 19.44 -7.72 24.70
CA SER A 376 19.27 -6.81 25.84
C SER A 376 17.99 -7.01 26.66
N HIS A 377 17.00 -7.76 26.15
CA HIS A 377 15.69 -7.96 26.80
C HIS A 377 15.26 -9.42 26.61
N SER A 378 15.98 -10.36 27.24
CA SER A 378 15.60 -11.77 27.15
C SER A 378 14.26 -12.02 27.86
N GLY A 379 13.28 -12.55 27.13
CA GLY A 379 12.09 -13.17 27.70
C GLY A 379 10.80 -12.33 27.82
N ARG A 380 10.80 -11.04 27.44
CA ARG A 380 9.56 -10.25 27.45
C ARG A 380 8.63 -10.70 26.31
N THR A 381 7.38 -11.00 26.67
CA THR A 381 6.28 -11.27 25.73
C THR A 381 5.33 -10.09 25.76
N ASP A 382 5.17 -9.45 24.62
CA ASP A 382 4.21 -8.36 24.44
C ASP A 382 2.91 -8.92 23.87
N PHE A 383 1.79 -8.42 24.39
CA PHE A 383 0.47 -8.64 23.82
C PHE A 383 0.16 -7.48 22.87
N VAL A 384 -0.14 -7.82 21.63
CA VAL A 384 -0.49 -6.87 20.57
C VAL A 384 -1.95 -7.05 20.22
N VAL A 385 -2.72 -5.96 20.23
CA VAL A 385 -4.11 -5.92 19.83
C VAL A 385 -4.24 -4.95 18.67
N THR A 386 -4.80 -5.42 17.56
CA THR A 386 -5.20 -4.57 16.43
C THR A 386 -6.70 -4.66 16.25
N ALA A 387 -7.40 -3.55 16.44
CA ALA A 387 -8.85 -3.44 16.31
C ALA A 387 -9.21 -2.47 15.19
N ASP A 388 -10.00 -2.96 14.25
CA ASP A 388 -10.62 -2.18 13.19
C ASP A 388 -12.06 -1.87 13.58
N CYS A 389 -12.36 -0.59 13.72
CA CYS A 389 -13.61 -0.11 14.27
C CYS A 389 -14.30 0.90 13.34
N VAL A 390 -15.61 1.05 13.50
CA VAL A 390 -16.43 2.02 12.76
C VAL A 390 -17.38 2.77 13.67
N THR A 391 -17.84 3.92 13.21
CA THR A 391 -18.99 4.60 13.80
C THR A 391 -19.90 5.20 12.72
N SER A 392 -21.19 5.20 13.02
CA SER A 392 -22.24 5.86 12.22
C SER A 392 -22.47 7.32 12.64
N GLN A 393 -21.95 7.73 13.79
CA GLN A 393 -22.16 9.08 14.30
C GLN A 393 -21.33 10.10 13.52
N LYS A 394 -21.99 11.11 12.94
CA LYS A 394 -21.31 12.27 12.37
C LYS A 394 -20.74 13.11 13.52
N MET A 395 -19.42 13.24 13.57
CA MET A 395 -18.70 13.99 14.59
C MET A 395 -18.01 15.22 14.00
N SER A 396 -18.00 16.34 14.72
CA SER A 396 -17.17 17.49 14.40
C SER A 396 -15.69 17.16 14.59
N LYS A 397 -14.80 18.00 14.04
CA LYS A 397 -13.35 17.83 14.19
C LYS A 397 -12.93 17.82 15.67
N GLU A 398 -13.57 18.63 16.50
CA GLU A 398 -13.33 18.73 17.93
C GLU A 398 -13.76 17.46 18.67
N GLN A 399 -14.92 16.90 18.31
CA GLN A 399 -15.41 15.65 18.88
C GLN A 399 -14.50 14.46 18.53
N ILE A 400 -13.99 14.41 17.29
CA ILE A 400 -13.03 13.39 16.85
C ILE A 400 -11.72 13.52 17.62
N GLN A 401 -11.21 14.74 17.78
CA GLN A 401 -10.01 14.97 18.59
C GLN A 401 -10.21 14.55 20.05
N ALA A 402 -11.39 14.79 20.63
CA ALA A 402 -11.71 14.35 21.98
C ALA A 402 -11.77 12.81 22.09
N MET A 403 -12.39 12.15 21.10
CA MET A 403 -12.42 10.69 21.00
C MET A 403 -11.01 10.10 20.90
N VAL A 404 -10.16 10.65 20.02
CA VAL A 404 -8.77 10.20 19.87
C VAL A 404 -7.99 10.38 21.17
N ARG A 405 -8.10 11.53 21.84
CA ARG A 405 -7.44 11.75 23.14
C ARG A 405 -7.90 10.75 24.21
N ARG A 406 -9.18 10.39 24.21
CA ARG A 406 -9.71 9.35 25.12
C ARG A 406 -9.08 7.99 24.82
N LEU A 407 -8.99 7.61 23.55
CA LEU A 407 -8.34 6.36 23.14
C LEU A 407 -6.83 6.38 23.43
N GLU A 408 -6.15 7.51 23.29
CA GLU A 408 -4.74 7.66 23.65
C GLU A 408 -4.51 7.42 25.16
N SER A 409 -5.49 7.76 26.01
CA SER A 409 -5.41 7.54 27.46
C SER A 409 -5.34 6.05 27.86
N ILE A 410 -5.72 5.13 26.96
CA ILE A 410 -5.53 3.68 27.14
C ILE A 410 -4.05 3.35 27.41
N LYS A 411 -3.14 4.11 26.79
CA LYS A 411 -1.69 3.93 26.95
C LYS A 411 -1.29 4.01 28.41
N ASP A 412 -1.72 5.07 29.10
CA ASP A 412 -1.36 5.32 30.49
C ASP A 412 -2.13 4.40 31.43
N MET A 413 -3.42 4.16 31.14
CA MET A 413 -4.28 3.28 31.94
C MET A 413 -3.74 1.85 32.03
N LEU A 414 -3.26 1.30 30.91
CA LEU A 414 -2.79 -0.09 30.82
C LEU A 414 -1.26 -0.22 30.89
N VAL A 415 -0.55 0.91 30.94
CA VAL A 415 0.91 1.00 30.89
C VAL A 415 1.44 0.29 29.65
N LEU A 416 0.95 0.72 28.49
CA LEU A 416 1.32 0.19 27.18
C LEU A 416 2.56 0.91 26.64
N ASP A 417 3.36 0.19 25.87
CA ASP A 417 4.52 0.79 25.20
C ASP A 417 4.05 1.63 23.99
N VAL A 418 3.08 1.10 23.24
CA VAL A 418 2.56 1.70 22.00
C VAL A 418 1.04 1.71 22.00
N VAL A 419 0.48 2.86 21.62
CA VAL A 419 -0.90 3.01 21.15
C VAL A 419 -0.84 3.83 19.87
N ASP A 420 -1.26 3.22 18.74
CA ASP A 420 -1.37 3.88 17.44
C ASP A 420 -2.85 3.92 17.05
N ILE A 421 -3.36 5.13 16.75
CA ILE A 421 -4.76 5.36 16.41
C ILE A 421 -4.81 6.07 15.07
N ARG A 422 -5.57 5.51 14.15
CA ARG A 422 -5.78 6.09 12.82
C ARG A 422 -7.25 6.28 12.57
N VAL A 423 -7.61 7.50 12.22
CA VAL A 423 -8.97 7.89 11.91
C VAL A 423 -9.09 8.17 10.42
N GLN A 424 -10.12 7.63 9.79
CA GLN A 424 -10.42 7.87 8.39
C GLN A 424 -11.88 8.23 8.19
N HIS A 425 -12.09 9.30 7.42
CA HIS A 425 -13.42 9.73 6.99
C HIS A 425 -13.80 9.07 5.67
N ARG A 426 -15.06 8.67 5.55
CA ARG A 426 -15.62 8.25 4.27
C ARG A 426 -15.79 9.47 3.36
N THR A 427 -14.90 9.64 2.38
CA THR A 427 -14.87 10.81 1.47
C THR A 427 -15.92 10.79 0.34
N ASN A 428 -16.82 9.81 0.32
CA ASN A 428 -17.87 9.67 -0.71
C ASN A 428 -19.27 9.51 -0.09
N VAL A 429 -19.72 10.50 0.67
CA VAL A 429 -21.16 10.69 0.91
C VAL A 429 -21.57 11.83 -0.02
N ARG A 430 -22.11 11.48 -1.20
CA ARG A 430 -22.95 12.44 -1.93
C ARG A 430 -24.18 12.65 -1.06
N ASP A 431 -24.35 13.87 -0.57
CA ASP A 431 -25.62 14.32 0.03
C ASP A 431 -26.79 14.12 -0.94
#